data_AF-G4TYG5-F1
#
_entry.id   AF-G4TYG5-F1
#
_cell.length_a   1.000
_cell.length_b   1.000
_cell.length_c   1.000
_cell.angle_alpha   90.00
_cell.angle_beta   90.00
_cell.angle_gamma   90.00
#
_symmetry.space_group_name_H-M   'P 1'
#
loop_
_entity.id
_entity.type
_entity.pdbx_description
1 polymer ?
#
loop_
_entity_poly.entity_id
_entity_poly.type
_entity_poly.pdbx_seq_one_letter_code
_entity_poly.pdbx_strand_id
1 'polypeptide(L)'
;MASHLANIFGTEQDRVNCSFYYKIGACRHGDRCSRKHIRPPFSQTILLPNVYHNPANDPNCKLSAKELQEGFDAVYEDLYCELTKFGHLLELHVCDNVGDHLIGNVYARFEWETEAQAAVDNLNERWYAGRPLYAELSPVTDFREACCRQNENGECNRGGFCNFMHLRLASPELKKSLEVGQRLERRLNPPKSDGGAGGWQPGQRKRRSASPPWSKR
;
A
#
# COMPACT_ATOMS: atom_id res chain seq x y z
N MET A 1 -31.77 -13.14 3.58
CA MET A 1 -31.63 -11.88 4.32
C MET A 1 -30.16 -11.52 4.53
N ALA A 2 -29.35 -12.34 5.21
CA ALA A 2 -27.91 -12.09 5.38
C ALA A 2 -27.10 -12.09 4.06
N SER A 3 -27.44 -12.97 3.11
CA SER A 3 -26.79 -13.05 1.79
C SER A 3 -27.04 -11.82 0.90
N HIS A 4 -28.18 -11.13 1.06
CA HIS A 4 -28.49 -9.93 0.30
C HIS A 4 -27.79 -8.69 0.90
N LEU A 5 -27.63 -8.64 2.23
CA LEU A 5 -26.89 -7.57 2.91
C LEU A 5 -25.37 -7.67 2.70
N ALA A 6 -24.82 -8.89 2.63
CA ALA A 6 -23.40 -9.11 2.31
C ALA A 6 -23.03 -8.62 0.90
N ASN A 7 -23.97 -8.67 -0.05
CA ASN A 7 -23.76 -8.16 -1.42
C ASN A 7 -23.87 -6.63 -1.52
N ILE A 8 -24.37 -5.95 -0.49
CA ILE A 8 -24.56 -4.49 -0.48
C ILE A 8 -23.35 -3.79 0.16
N PHE A 9 -22.80 -4.37 1.22
CA PHE A 9 -21.70 -3.75 1.99
C PHE A 9 -20.45 -3.51 1.12
N GLY A 10 -19.92 -2.28 1.15
CA GLY A 10 -18.75 -1.90 0.34
C GLY A 10 -19.04 -1.62 -1.14
N THR A 11 -20.29 -1.74 -1.58
CA THR A 11 -20.73 -1.40 -2.95
C THR A 11 -21.43 -0.04 -3.00
N GLU A 12 -21.66 0.49 -4.19
CA GLU A 12 -22.41 1.76 -4.37
C GLU A 12 -23.89 1.65 -3.94
N GLN A 13 -24.40 0.44 -3.74
CA GLN A 13 -25.75 0.19 -3.26
C GLN A 13 -25.87 0.42 -1.75
N ASP A 14 -24.74 0.41 -1.01
CA ASP A 14 -24.72 0.83 0.39
C ASP A 14 -24.96 2.33 0.49
N ARG A 15 -26.15 2.69 0.98
CA ARG A 15 -26.54 4.10 1.17
C ARG A 15 -26.02 4.68 2.47
N VAL A 16 -25.51 3.86 3.39
CA VAL A 16 -25.04 4.27 4.71
C VAL A 16 -23.53 4.51 4.70
N ASN A 17 -22.77 3.57 4.14
CA ASN A 17 -21.31 3.64 4.13
C ASN A 17 -20.78 4.22 2.82
N CYS A 18 -19.68 4.95 2.90
CA CYS A 18 -19.03 5.50 1.72
C CYS A 18 -18.27 4.39 0.98
N SER A 19 -18.80 3.98 -0.17
CA SER A 19 -18.14 2.99 -1.04
C SER A 19 -16.74 3.42 -1.49
N PHE A 20 -16.50 4.71 -1.72
CA PHE A 20 -15.18 5.21 -2.10
C PHE A 20 -14.18 5.13 -0.94
N TYR A 21 -14.56 5.54 0.26
CA TYR A 21 -13.66 5.41 1.41
C TYR A 21 -13.34 3.94 1.69
N TYR A 22 -14.33 3.05 1.60
CA TYR A 22 -14.10 1.62 1.82
C TYR A 22 -13.16 1.00 0.77
N LYS A 23 -13.35 1.30 -0.52
CA LYS A 23 -12.56 0.69 -1.61
C LYS A 23 -11.21 1.37 -1.82
N ILE A 24 -11.14 2.68 -1.66
CA ILE A 24 -9.98 3.50 -2.03
C ILE A 24 -9.20 3.97 -0.79
N GLY A 25 -9.81 3.95 0.39
CA GLY A 25 -9.20 4.51 1.61
C GLY A 25 -9.26 6.04 1.69
N ALA A 26 -9.79 6.70 0.64
CA ALA A 26 -9.91 8.15 0.56
C ALA A 26 -11.24 8.56 -0.07
N CYS A 27 -11.71 9.76 0.30
CA CYS A 27 -12.94 10.33 -0.24
C CYS A 27 -12.75 11.82 -0.52
N ARG A 28 -13.17 12.27 -1.70
CA ARG A 28 -13.13 13.68 -2.12
C ARG A 28 -13.87 14.65 -1.17
N HIS A 29 -14.83 14.14 -0.39
CA HIS A 29 -15.59 14.96 0.55
C HIS A 29 -14.94 15.01 1.94
N GLY A 30 -13.91 14.19 2.21
CA GLY A 30 -13.26 14.09 3.53
C GLY A 30 -14.29 13.92 4.65
N ASP A 31 -14.13 14.67 5.73
CA ASP A 31 -15.05 14.64 6.89
C ASP A 31 -16.43 15.24 6.61
N ARG A 32 -16.59 15.95 5.49
CA ARG A 32 -17.90 16.51 5.05
C ARG A 32 -18.72 15.49 4.25
N CYS A 33 -18.27 14.25 4.13
CA CYS A 33 -19.02 13.21 3.43
C CYS A 33 -20.35 12.93 4.14
N SER A 34 -21.44 12.84 3.38
CA SER A 34 -22.75 12.48 3.91
C SER A 34 -22.88 11.00 4.26
N ARG A 35 -21.95 10.16 3.77
CA ARG A 35 -21.87 8.73 4.05
C ARG A 35 -20.78 8.45 5.08
N LYS A 36 -20.92 7.39 5.86
CA LYS A 36 -19.98 7.05 6.93
C LYS A 36 -18.64 6.57 6.39
N HIS A 37 -17.55 7.07 6.99
CA HIS A 37 -16.18 6.57 6.83
C HIS A 37 -15.82 5.76 8.07
N ILE A 38 -15.61 4.45 7.90
CA ILE A 38 -15.28 3.54 9.01
C ILE A 38 -13.78 3.26 8.95
N ARG A 39 -13.01 3.92 9.83
CA ARG A 39 -11.60 3.59 10.04
C ARG A 39 -11.50 2.22 10.69
N PRO A 40 -10.76 1.26 10.09
CA PRO A 40 -10.64 -0.06 10.67
C PRO A 40 -9.74 -0.01 11.93
N PRO A 41 -10.11 -0.70 13.02
CA PRO A 41 -9.26 -0.81 14.20
C PRO A 41 -8.04 -1.71 13.99
N PHE A 42 -8.07 -2.56 12.96
CA PHE A 42 -6.99 -3.43 12.53
C PHE A 42 -7.05 -3.55 11.01
N SER A 43 -5.90 -3.46 10.35
CA SER A 43 -5.79 -3.62 8.89
C SER A 43 -4.37 -4.03 8.54
N GLN A 44 -4.22 -4.77 7.44
CA GLN A 44 -2.91 -5.03 6.84
C GLN A 44 -2.39 -3.83 6.04
N THR A 45 -3.26 -2.90 5.67
CA THR A 45 -2.93 -1.78 4.79
C THR A 45 -2.86 -0.49 5.59
N ILE A 46 -1.81 0.30 5.34
CA ILE A 46 -1.66 1.66 5.86
C ILE A 46 -1.78 2.67 4.72
N LEU A 47 -2.15 3.90 5.08
CA LEU A 47 -2.16 5.07 4.22
C LEU A 47 -1.27 6.15 4.84
N LEU A 48 -0.36 6.68 4.03
CA LEU A 48 0.38 7.91 4.29
C LEU A 48 -0.10 8.97 3.27
N PRO A 49 -0.95 9.92 3.66
CA PRO A 49 -1.48 10.90 2.72
C PRO A 49 -0.44 11.96 2.36
N ASN A 50 -0.43 12.39 1.10
CA ASN A 50 0.34 13.55 0.62
C ASN A 50 1.85 13.50 0.96
N VAL A 51 2.47 12.32 0.80
CA VAL A 51 3.92 12.10 0.98
C VAL A 51 4.69 12.37 -0.30
N TYR A 52 4.19 11.86 -1.43
CA TYR A 52 4.87 12.03 -2.71
C TYR A 52 4.45 13.34 -3.40
N HIS A 53 5.43 14.15 -3.76
CA HIS A 53 5.23 15.36 -4.56
C HIS A 53 5.87 15.19 -5.91
N ASN A 54 5.04 15.00 -6.94
CA ASN A 54 5.54 14.89 -8.30
C ASN A 54 6.11 16.24 -8.78
N PRO A 55 7.42 16.33 -9.09
CA PRO A 55 8.01 17.57 -9.60
C PRO A 55 7.40 18.03 -10.92
N ALA A 56 6.81 17.12 -11.71
CA ALA A 56 6.15 17.46 -12.97
C ALA A 56 4.90 18.35 -12.80
N ASN A 57 4.33 18.41 -11.60
CA ASN A 57 3.20 19.28 -11.30
C ASN A 57 3.62 20.74 -11.06
N ASP A 58 4.92 21.01 -10.90
CA ASP A 58 5.46 22.38 -10.83
C ASP A 58 5.52 22.98 -12.25
N PRO A 59 4.86 24.12 -12.52
CA PRO A 59 4.94 24.81 -13.82
C PRO A 59 6.37 25.16 -14.26
N ASN A 60 7.32 25.26 -13.34
CA ASN A 60 8.72 25.59 -13.60
C ASN A 60 9.62 24.36 -13.72
N CYS A 61 9.06 23.15 -13.75
CA CYS A 61 9.85 21.93 -13.86
C CYS A 61 10.61 21.87 -15.18
N LYS A 62 11.96 21.82 -15.09
CA LYS A 62 12.87 21.69 -16.24
C LYS A 62 13.44 20.28 -16.40
N LEU A 63 12.98 19.35 -15.57
CA LEU A 63 13.49 17.99 -15.55
C LEU A 63 12.99 17.22 -16.78
N SER A 64 13.89 16.44 -17.36
CA SER A 64 13.55 15.47 -18.40
C SER A 64 12.72 14.32 -17.83
N ALA A 65 12.02 13.58 -18.70
CA ALA A 65 11.27 12.38 -18.30
C ALA A 65 12.16 11.34 -17.60
N LYS A 66 13.46 11.26 -17.98
CA LYS A 66 14.43 10.37 -17.37
C LYS A 66 14.76 10.80 -15.94
N GLU A 67 15.06 12.08 -15.72
CA GLU A 67 15.36 12.63 -14.39
C GLU A 67 14.13 12.53 -13.46
N LEU A 68 12.92 12.74 -13.99
CA LEU A 68 11.68 12.51 -13.24
C LEU A 68 11.51 11.05 -12.82
N GLN A 69 11.85 10.10 -13.70
CA GLN A 69 11.79 8.68 -13.37
C GLN A 69 12.85 8.30 -12.33
N GLU A 70 14.09 8.76 -12.48
CA GLU A 70 15.18 8.53 -11.52
C GLU A 70 14.84 9.12 -10.14
N GLY A 71 14.28 10.33 -10.11
CA GLY A 71 13.80 10.96 -8.87
C GLY A 71 12.66 10.18 -8.22
N PHE A 72 11.72 9.66 -9.01
CA PHE A 72 10.65 8.81 -8.49
C PHE A 72 11.18 7.48 -7.94
N ASP A 73 12.09 6.84 -8.67
CA ASP A 73 12.72 5.59 -8.27
C ASP A 73 13.45 5.73 -6.93
N ALA A 74 14.15 6.86 -6.71
CA ALA A 74 14.79 7.16 -5.43
C ALA A 74 13.78 7.30 -4.28
N VAL A 75 12.66 7.98 -4.50
CA VAL A 75 11.59 8.09 -3.48
C VAL A 75 10.96 6.73 -3.21
N TYR A 76 10.71 5.94 -4.25
CA TYR A 76 10.13 4.61 -4.10
C TYR A 76 11.05 3.66 -3.32
N GLU A 77 12.35 3.68 -3.62
CA GLU A 77 13.37 2.92 -2.90
C GLU A 77 13.44 3.31 -1.42
N ASP A 78 13.47 4.60 -1.13
CA ASP A 78 13.54 5.13 0.24
C ASP A 78 12.30 4.71 1.06
N LEU A 79 11.10 4.88 0.51
CA LEU A 79 9.85 4.43 1.12
C LEU A 79 9.84 2.91 1.34
N TYR A 80 10.24 2.13 0.34
CA TYR A 80 10.25 0.66 0.44
C TYR A 80 11.23 0.17 1.51
N CYS A 81 12.45 0.69 1.50
CA CYS A 81 13.48 0.34 2.47
C CYS A 81 13.10 0.75 3.90
N GLU A 82 12.39 1.86 4.07
CA GLU A 82 11.91 2.28 5.38
C GLU A 82 10.76 1.39 5.87
N LEU A 83 9.77 1.12 5.02
CA LEU A 83 8.58 0.36 5.40
C LEU A 83 8.88 -1.10 5.70
N THR A 84 9.85 -1.71 5.01
CA THR A 84 10.27 -3.09 5.25
C THR A 84 10.89 -3.34 6.62
N LYS A 85 11.28 -2.29 7.35
CA LYS A 85 11.76 -2.41 8.74
C LYS A 85 10.65 -2.81 9.72
N PHE A 86 9.39 -2.49 9.40
CA PHE A 86 8.25 -2.80 10.25
C PHE A 86 7.70 -4.21 10.02
N GLY A 87 7.93 -4.80 8.84
CA GLY A 87 7.34 -6.08 8.50
C GLY A 87 7.51 -6.53 7.06
N HIS A 88 6.80 -7.60 6.69
CA HIS A 88 6.79 -8.08 5.32
C HIS A 88 5.88 -7.21 4.44
N LEU A 89 6.48 -6.31 3.68
CA LEU A 89 5.77 -5.51 2.70
C LEU A 89 5.34 -6.37 1.51
N LEU A 90 4.03 -6.50 1.28
CA LEU A 90 3.46 -7.23 0.15
C LEU A 90 3.32 -6.34 -1.08
N GLU A 91 2.82 -5.12 -0.89
CA GLU A 91 2.59 -4.17 -1.97
C GLU A 91 2.85 -2.73 -1.48
N LEU A 92 3.46 -1.92 -2.35
CA LEU A 92 3.67 -0.48 -2.15
C LEU A 92 3.19 0.26 -3.39
N HIS A 93 2.23 1.16 -3.19
CA HIS A 93 1.57 1.93 -4.23
C HIS A 93 1.66 3.42 -3.94
N VAL A 94 2.08 4.21 -4.94
CA VAL A 94 2.19 5.68 -4.82
C VAL A 94 1.23 6.33 -5.82
N CYS A 95 0.37 7.21 -5.32
CA CYS A 95 -0.63 7.90 -6.13
C CYS A 95 -0.06 9.18 -6.77
N ASP A 96 -0.24 9.30 -8.07
CA ASP A 96 0.05 10.47 -8.92
C ASP A 96 -1.25 11.18 -9.33
N ASN A 97 -2.27 11.12 -8.48
CA ASN A 97 -3.51 11.85 -8.68
C ASN A 97 -3.27 13.35 -8.50
N VAL A 98 -4.08 14.16 -9.18
CA VAL A 98 -4.10 15.63 -8.99
C VAL A 98 -5.11 16.06 -7.93
N GLY A 99 -6.15 15.25 -7.68
CA GLY A 99 -7.20 15.59 -6.73
C GLY A 99 -6.72 15.52 -5.27
N ASP A 100 -7.10 16.51 -4.46
CA ASP A 100 -6.65 16.72 -3.08
C ASP A 100 -6.78 15.50 -2.15
N HIS A 101 -7.74 14.62 -2.42
CA HIS A 101 -8.00 13.43 -1.60
C HIS A 101 -7.07 12.25 -1.90
N LEU A 102 -6.36 12.27 -3.04
CA LEU A 102 -5.48 11.18 -3.48
C LEU A 102 -4.07 11.63 -3.83
N ILE A 103 -3.84 12.93 -4.03
CA ILE A 103 -2.54 13.47 -4.43
C ILE A 103 -1.45 13.07 -3.44
N GLY A 104 -0.42 12.39 -3.96
CA GLY A 104 0.74 12.00 -3.18
C GLY A 104 0.50 10.92 -2.13
N ASN A 105 -0.68 10.27 -2.12
CA ASN A 105 -0.97 9.21 -1.16
C ASN A 105 -0.09 7.98 -1.43
N VAL A 106 0.50 7.45 -0.36
CA VAL A 106 1.27 6.21 -0.38
C VAL A 106 0.50 5.16 0.40
N TYR A 107 0.25 4.03 -0.23
CA TYR A 107 -0.37 2.86 0.39
C TYR A 107 0.63 1.74 0.50
N ALA A 108 0.70 1.12 1.66
CA ALA A 108 1.57 -0.01 1.94
C ALA A 108 0.77 -1.12 2.60
N ARG A 109 0.82 -2.33 2.04
CA ARG A 109 0.14 -3.51 2.59
C ARG A 109 1.16 -4.50 3.12
N PHE A 110 1.01 -4.87 4.38
CA PHE A 110 1.84 -5.82 5.10
C PHE A 110 1.23 -7.23 5.11
N GLU A 111 2.02 -8.22 5.50
CA GLU A 111 1.55 -9.59 5.70
C GLU A 111 0.66 -9.68 6.95
N TRP A 112 1.00 -8.94 8.00
CA TRP A 112 0.29 -8.97 9.28
C TRP A 112 -0.24 -7.60 9.73
N GLU A 113 -1.40 -7.60 10.38
CA GLU A 113 -2.02 -6.38 10.92
C GLU A 113 -1.17 -5.72 12.02
N THR A 114 -0.42 -6.53 12.79
CA THR A 114 0.49 -6.03 13.83
C THR A 114 1.68 -5.26 13.23
N GLU A 115 2.18 -5.67 12.05
CA GLU A 115 3.24 -4.97 11.33
C GLU A 115 2.74 -3.60 10.84
N ALA A 116 1.51 -3.56 10.30
CA ALA A 116 0.86 -2.34 9.87
C ALA A 116 0.63 -1.36 11.03
N GLN A 117 0.16 -1.85 12.19
CA GLN A 117 -0.01 -1.02 13.38
C GLN A 117 1.32 -0.45 13.87
N ALA A 118 2.37 -1.27 13.94
CA ALA A 118 3.71 -0.81 14.32
C ALA A 118 4.25 0.26 13.37
N ALA A 119 4.00 0.12 12.06
CA ALA A 119 4.36 1.13 11.07
C ALA A 119 3.62 2.45 11.32
N VAL A 120 2.30 2.41 11.57
CA VAL A 120 1.51 3.62 11.87
C VAL A 120 2.02 4.35 13.10
N ASP A 121 2.27 3.62 14.20
CA ASP A 121 2.71 4.22 15.46
C ASP A 121 4.07 4.91 15.30
N ASN A 122 5.02 4.28 14.61
CA ASN A 122 6.37 4.82 14.43
C ASN A 122 6.44 5.93 13.37
N LEU A 123 5.66 5.84 12.29
CA LEU A 123 5.71 6.83 11.21
C LEU A 123 5.10 8.16 11.63
N ASN A 124 4.09 8.17 12.51
CA ASN A 124 3.50 9.41 13.05
C ASN A 124 4.46 10.22 13.93
N GLU A 125 5.58 9.64 14.38
CA GLU A 125 6.61 10.33 15.15
C GLU A 125 7.76 10.86 14.27
N ARG A 126 7.65 10.72 12.95
CA ARG A 126 8.74 10.97 12.01
C ARG A 126 8.45 12.10 11.03
N TRP A 127 9.53 12.57 10.41
CA TRP A 127 9.52 13.60 9.40
C TRP A 127 10.12 13.06 8.10
N TYR A 128 9.57 13.52 6.99
CA TYR A 128 10.03 13.19 5.65
C TYR A 128 10.10 14.47 4.81
N ALA A 129 11.24 14.72 4.17
CA ALA A 129 11.46 15.92 3.34
C ALA A 129 11.05 17.25 4.02
N GLY A 130 11.31 17.37 5.33
CA GLY A 130 10.97 18.57 6.11
C GLY A 130 9.50 18.72 6.49
N ARG A 131 8.66 17.69 6.27
CA ARG A 131 7.24 17.67 6.65
C ARG A 131 6.97 16.51 7.64
N PRO A 132 6.08 16.67 8.61
CA PRO A 132 5.69 15.56 9.48
C PRO A 132 4.94 14.51 8.64
N LEU A 133 5.19 13.24 8.93
CA LEU A 133 4.42 12.14 8.35
C LEU A 133 3.12 11.96 9.12
N TYR A 134 2.06 11.65 8.40
CA TYR A 134 0.78 11.22 8.97
C TYR A 134 0.53 9.80 8.47
N ALA A 135 0.31 8.86 9.37
CA ALA A 135 0.02 7.47 9.03
C ALA A 135 -1.32 7.06 9.66
N GLU A 136 -2.16 6.38 8.90
CA GLU A 136 -3.38 5.76 9.42
C GLU A 136 -3.61 4.37 8.82
N LEU A 137 -4.36 3.53 9.54
CA LEU A 137 -4.83 2.26 8.98
C LEU A 137 -5.87 2.52 7.89
N SER A 138 -5.69 1.86 6.76
CA SER A 138 -6.54 1.99 5.58
C SER A 138 -7.48 0.78 5.45
N PRO A 139 -8.76 0.97 5.09
CA PRO A 139 -9.69 -0.14 4.84
C PRO A 139 -9.42 -0.89 3.53
N VAL A 140 -8.50 -0.41 2.69
CA VAL A 140 -8.23 -0.97 1.36
C VAL A 140 -7.65 -2.38 1.48
N THR A 141 -8.33 -3.35 0.88
CA THR A 141 -7.89 -4.75 0.85
C THR A 141 -7.44 -5.20 -0.54
N ASP A 142 -8.11 -4.73 -1.61
CA ASP A 142 -7.80 -5.06 -3.00
C ASP A 142 -7.52 -3.81 -3.83
N PHE A 143 -6.26 -3.59 -4.18
CA PHE A 143 -5.86 -2.44 -4.99
C PHE A 143 -6.36 -2.51 -6.43
N ARG A 144 -6.71 -3.69 -6.96
CA ARG A 144 -7.22 -3.82 -8.35
C ARG A 144 -8.58 -3.14 -8.53
N GLU A 145 -9.38 -3.12 -7.46
CA GLU A 145 -10.67 -2.42 -7.43
C GLU A 145 -10.51 -0.93 -7.08
N ALA A 146 -9.34 -0.54 -6.57
CA ALA A 146 -9.01 0.84 -6.23
C ALA A 146 -8.32 1.61 -7.36
N CYS A 147 -7.60 0.91 -8.23
CA CYS A 147 -6.85 1.50 -9.34
C CYS A 147 -7.77 1.92 -10.50
N CYS A 148 -7.40 3.02 -11.15
CA CYS A 148 -8.09 3.50 -12.33
C CYS A 148 -7.63 2.72 -13.56
N ARG A 149 -8.46 1.79 -14.05
CA ARG A 149 -8.18 1.01 -15.27
C ARG A 149 -7.92 1.89 -16.51
N GLN A 150 -8.58 3.05 -16.60
CA GLN A 150 -8.35 4.00 -17.71
C GLN A 150 -6.98 4.67 -17.61
N ASN A 151 -6.45 4.90 -16.39
CA ASN A 151 -5.12 5.46 -16.21
C ASN A 151 -4.03 4.45 -16.57
N GLU A 152 -4.23 3.18 -16.22
CA GLU A 152 -3.30 2.09 -16.58
C GLU A 152 -3.07 2.03 -18.10
N ASN A 153 -4.09 2.36 -18.90
CA ASN A 153 -4.01 2.44 -20.36
C ASN A 153 -3.58 3.82 -20.90
N GLY A 154 -3.38 4.82 -20.04
CA GLY A 154 -3.05 6.20 -20.43
C GLY A 154 -4.23 7.03 -20.96
N GLU A 155 -5.46 6.59 -20.74
CA GLU A 155 -6.69 7.17 -21.35
C GLU A 155 -7.56 7.94 -20.34
N CYS A 156 -7.17 8.01 -19.06
CA CYS A 156 -7.96 8.71 -18.06
C CYS A 156 -7.94 10.23 -18.29
N ASN A 157 -9.07 10.78 -18.72
CA ASN A 157 -9.27 12.20 -18.99
C ASN A 157 -9.97 12.96 -17.85
N ARG A 158 -10.15 12.33 -16.68
CA ARG A 158 -10.87 12.93 -15.54
C ARG A 158 -10.02 13.92 -14.74
N GLY A 159 -8.71 13.98 -14.96
CA GLY A 159 -7.79 14.85 -14.22
C GLY A 159 -7.97 14.74 -12.70
N GLY A 160 -8.07 15.89 -12.02
CA GLY A 160 -8.29 15.96 -10.57
C GLY A 160 -9.66 15.43 -10.08
N PHE A 161 -10.59 15.13 -10.98
CA PHE A 161 -11.91 14.58 -10.65
C PHE A 161 -11.95 13.05 -10.63
N CYS A 162 -10.85 12.37 -10.96
CA CYS A 162 -10.77 10.93 -10.82
C CYS A 162 -10.75 10.53 -9.34
N ASN A 163 -11.64 9.61 -8.94
CA ASN A 163 -11.74 9.09 -7.57
C ASN A 163 -11.08 7.72 -7.41
N PHE A 164 -10.33 7.27 -8.41
CA PHE A 164 -9.59 6.01 -8.41
C PHE A 164 -8.09 6.30 -8.44
N MET A 165 -7.28 5.40 -7.90
CA MET A 165 -5.84 5.57 -7.78
C MET A 165 -5.19 5.61 -9.17
N HIS A 166 -4.44 6.68 -9.43
CA HIS A 166 -3.53 6.79 -10.56
C HIS A 166 -2.15 6.44 -10.03
N LEU A 167 -1.60 5.28 -10.39
CA LEU A 167 -0.34 4.83 -9.78
C LEU A 167 0.86 5.34 -10.57
N ARG A 168 1.84 5.91 -9.86
CA ARG A 168 3.19 6.07 -10.39
C ARG A 168 3.97 4.78 -10.18
N LEU A 169 4.52 4.24 -11.26
CA LEU A 169 5.25 2.97 -11.23
C LEU A 169 6.75 3.21 -11.17
N ALA A 170 7.42 2.44 -10.30
CA ALA A 170 8.86 2.40 -10.23
C ALA A 170 9.42 1.57 -11.38
N SER A 171 10.69 1.78 -11.72
CA SER A 171 11.36 0.96 -12.72
C SER A 171 11.25 -0.53 -12.36
N PRO A 172 10.87 -1.41 -13.31
CA PRO A 172 10.67 -2.83 -13.02
C PRO A 172 11.91 -3.51 -12.43
N GLU A 173 13.10 -3.07 -12.84
CA GLU A 173 14.38 -3.56 -12.35
C GLU A 173 14.59 -3.22 -10.87
N LEU A 174 14.29 -1.99 -10.47
CA LEU A 174 14.34 -1.54 -9.08
C LEU A 174 13.32 -2.30 -8.22
N LYS A 175 12.07 -2.41 -8.68
CA LYS A 175 11.05 -3.15 -7.93
C LYS A 175 11.49 -4.60 -7.67
N LYS A 176 12.05 -5.25 -8.70
CA LYS A 176 12.55 -6.62 -8.58
C LYS A 176 13.75 -6.73 -7.65
N SER A 177 14.69 -5.77 -7.67
CA SER A 177 15.85 -5.79 -6.77
C SER A 177 15.42 -5.62 -5.31
N LEU A 178 14.47 -4.73 -5.03
CA LEU A 178 13.89 -4.50 -3.70
C LEU A 178 13.19 -5.76 -3.14
N GLU A 179 12.36 -6.42 -3.96
CA GLU A 179 11.68 -7.66 -3.56
C GLU A 179 12.67 -8.80 -3.26
N VAL A 180 13.75 -8.89 -4.03
CA VAL A 180 14.84 -9.85 -3.77
C VAL A 180 15.59 -9.49 -2.49
N GLY A 181 15.85 -8.20 -2.26
CA GLY A 181 16.48 -7.67 -1.06
C GLY A 181 15.70 -8.02 0.20
N GLN A 182 14.40 -7.70 0.24
CA GLN A 182 13.52 -8.06 1.37
C GLN A 182 13.48 -9.57 1.63
N ARG A 183 13.47 -10.39 0.56
CA ARG A 183 13.49 -11.85 0.70
C ARG A 183 14.80 -12.35 1.29
N LEU A 184 15.93 -11.78 0.88
CA LEU A 184 17.23 -12.13 1.41
C LEU A 184 17.34 -11.71 2.88
N GLU A 185 16.92 -10.49 3.19
CA GLU A 185 16.96 -9.94 4.54
C GLU A 185 16.16 -10.80 5.51
N ARG A 186 14.95 -11.23 5.14
CA ARG A 186 14.15 -12.14 5.97
C ARG A 186 14.76 -13.54 6.15
N ARG A 187 15.62 -13.99 5.23
CA ARG A 187 16.34 -15.26 5.39
C ARG A 187 17.52 -15.11 6.34
N LEU A 188 18.22 -13.98 6.28
CA LEU A 188 19.36 -13.68 7.14
C LEU A 188 18.89 -13.33 8.57
N ASN A 189 17.81 -12.57 8.67
CA ASN A 189 17.22 -12.05 9.90
C ASN A 189 15.75 -12.51 10.00
N PRO A 190 15.49 -13.79 10.33
CA PRO A 190 14.12 -14.26 10.49
C PRO A 190 13.43 -13.53 11.66
N PRO A 191 12.15 -13.14 11.50
CA PRO A 191 11.41 -12.51 12.58
C PRO A 191 11.42 -13.45 13.79
N LYS A 192 11.73 -12.89 14.97
CA LYS A 192 11.64 -13.64 16.22
C LYS A 192 10.20 -14.11 16.36
N SER A 193 9.98 -15.42 16.39
CA SER A 193 8.68 -15.97 16.72
C SER A 193 8.40 -15.63 18.19
N ASP A 194 7.79 -14.48 18.45
CA ASP A 194 7.20 -14.24 19.76
C ASP A 194 6.05 -15.24 19.91
N GLY A 195 6.32 -16.32 20.62
CA GLY A 195 5.35 -17.35 20.97
C GLY A 195 4.31 -16.85 21.99
N GLY A 196 3.71 -15.68 21.77
CA GLY A 196 2.97 -15.00 22.83
C GLY A 196 1.95 -13.93 22.46
N ALA A 197 1.65 -13.64 21.18
CA ALA A 197 0.63 -12.63 20.85
C ALA A 197 -0.32 -13.07 19.72
N GLY A 198 -1.44 -13.70 20.13
CA GLY A 198 -2.77 -13.45 19.56
C GLY A 198 -2.98 -13.55 18.05
N GLY A 199 -2.65 -14.67 17.42
CA GLY A 199 -3.11 -14.98 16.06
C GLY A 199 -2.99 -16.46 15.74
N TRP A 200 -4.04 -17.08 15.19
CA TRP A 200 -3.98 -18.49 14.76
C TRP A 200 -3.06 -18.60 13.54
N GLN A 201 -1.94 -19.31 13.70
CA GLN A 201 -1.05 -19.67 12.58
C GLN A 201 -1.37 -21.10 12.13
N PRO A 202 -1.66 -21.35 10.84
CA PRO A 202 -1.74 -22.71 10.33
C PRO A 202 -0.36 -23.37 10.45
N GLY A 203 -0.31 -24.52 11.13
CA GLY A 203 0.93 -25.22 11.44
C GLY A 203 1.74 -25.53 10.18
N GLN A 204 3.02 -25.14 10.17
CA GLN A 204 3.95 -25.49 9.10
C GLN A 204 4.01 -27.01 8.95
N ARG A 205 3.51 -27.50 7.82
CA ARG A 205 3.58 -28.90 7.43
C ARG A 205 5.05 -29.23 7.18
N LYS A 206 5.74 -29.81 8.18
CA LYS A 206 7.12 -30.30 8.05
C LYS A 206 7.21 -31.17 6.80
N ARG A 207 7.89 -30.68 5.75
CA ARG A 207 8.31 -31.51 4.62
C ARG A 207 9.32 -32.51 5.20
N ARG A 208 8.84 -33.72 5.49
CA ARG A 208 9.71 -34.86 5.76
C ARG A 208 10.61 -35.04 4.54
N SER A 209 11.90 -34.76 4.68
CA SER A 209 12.93 -35.11 3.72
C SER A 209 12.96 -36.63 3.62
N ALA A 210 12.47 -37.17 2.51
CA ALA A 210 12.53 -38.58 2.19
C ALA A 210 13.37 -38.74 0.92
N SER A 211 14.61 -39.21 1.07
CA SER A 211 15.22 -40.33 0.32
C SER A 211 16.73 -40.43 0.64
N PRO A 212 17.26 -41.62 1.01
CA PRO A 212 18.70 -41.85 1.10
C PRO A 212 19.36 -41.96 -0.29
N PRO A 213 20.69 -41.77 -0.40
CA PRO A 213 21.40 -41.88 -1.67
C PRO A 213 21.52 -43.34 -2.12
N TRP A 214 21.21 -43.59 -3.39
CA TRP A 214 21.33 -44.91 -4.01
C TRP A 214 22.81 -45.27 -4.19
N SER A 215 23.27 -46.32 -3.50
CA SER A 215 24.59 -46.90 -3.69
C SER A 215 24.66 -47.65 -5.02
N LYS A 216 25.68 -47.34 -5.82
CA LYS A 216 26.06 -48.03 -7.06
C LYS A 216 26.31 -49.53 -6.81
N ARG A 217 25.74 -50.38 -7.67
CA ARG A 217 26.32 -51.65 -8.14
C ARG A 217 26.00 -51.80 -9.61
#